data_AF-A0A7W0FAG9-F1
#
_entry.id   AF-A0A7W0FAG9-F1
#
_cell.length_a   1.000
_cell.length_b   1.000
_cell.length_c   1.000
_cell.angle_alpha   90.00
_cell.angle_beta   90.00
_cell.angle_gamma   90.00
#
_symmetry.space_group_name_H-M   'P 1'
#
loop_
_entity.id
_entity.type
_entity.pdbx_description
1 polymer ?
#
loop_
_entity_poly.entity_id
_entity_poly.type
_entity_poly.pdbx_seq_one_letter_code
_entity_poly.pdbx_strand_id
1 'polypeptide(L)'
;MSFSEIYFTKDAEHIPLTKKIFDLFKAARRTPVASPKELYFTPSGAPEEVSRGKKALFLTVRKTSFIEKCPGTKGHLCCNYF
;
A
#
# COMPACT_ATOMS: atom_id res chain seq x y z
N MET A 1 -15.92 3.15 0.05
CA MET A 1 -14.79 2.45 0.69
C MET A 1 -14.00 3.50 1.46
N SER A 2 -13.72 3.30 2.75
CA SER A 2 -12.98 4.25 3.58
C SER A 2 -11.76 3.58 4.21
N PHE A 3 -10.63 4.27 4.17
CA PHE A 3 -9.43 3.86 4.89
C PHE A 3 -9.43 4.50 6.28
N SER A 4 -9.10 3.74 7.31
CA SER A 4 -8.97 4.22 8.70
C SER A 4 -7.51 4.50 9.08
N GLU A 5 -6.56 3.95 8.32
CA GLU A 5 -5.13 4.05 8.57
C GLU A 5 -4.41 4.43 7.26
N ILE A 6 -3.49 5.39 7.33
CA ILE A 6 -2.60 5.76 6.23
C ILE A 6 -1.17 5.71 6.72
N TYR A 7 -0.40 4.78 6.17
CA TYR A 7 1.04 4.69 6.35
C TYR A 7 1.73 5.42 5.21
N PHE A 8 2.85 6.10 5.47
CA PHE A 8 3.58 6.79 4.41
C PHE A 8 5.09 6.84 4.63
N THR A 9 5.87 6.77 3.56
CA THR A 9 7.33 7.06 3.63
C THR A 9 7.59 8.56 3.55
N LYS A 10 8.66 9.05 4.20
CA LYS A 10 9.00 10.49 4.26
C LYS A 10 9.12 11.15 2.88
N ASP A 11 9.64 10.43 1.90
CA ASP A 11 9.75 10.90 0.51
C ASP A 11 8.39 11.07 -0.19
N ALA A 12 7.34 10.38 0.25
CA ALA A 12 5.99 10.50 -0.29
C ALA A 12 5.21 11.69 0.29
N GLU A 13 5.59 12.19 1.47
CA GLU A 13 4.84 13.20 2.24
C GLU A 13 4.57 14.50 1.46
N HIS A 14 5.56 14.97 0.69
CA HIS A 14 5.47 16.24 -0.01
C HIS A 14 4.79 16.17 -1.39
N ILE A 15 4.50 14.97 -1.89
CA ILE A 15 3.87 14.79 -3.21
C ILE A 15 2.45 15.39 -3.21
N PRO A 16 2.06 16.21 -4.22
CA PRO A 16 0.73 16.83 -4.27
C PRO A 16 -0.44 15.82 -4.18
N LEU A 17 -0.26 14.62 -4.72
CA LEU A 17 -1.25 13.54 -4.62
C LEU A 17 -1.40 13.01 -3.18
N THR A 18 -0.30 12.87 -2.44
CA THR A 18 -0.32 12.48 -1.01
C THR A 18 -1.14 13.48 -0.19
N LYS A 19 -0.95 14.78 -0.42
CA LYS A 19 -1.74 15.85 0.22
C LYS A 19 -3.24 15.72 -0.11
N LYS A 20 -3.59 15.51 -1.38
CA LYS A 20 -4.99 15.25 -1.79
C LYS A 20 -5.57 14.01 -1.10
N ILE A 21 -4.80 12.93 -0.95
CA ILE A 21 -5.25 11.71 -0.25
C ILE A 21 -5.46 11.99 1.25
N PHE A 22 -4.56 12.72 1.89
CA PHE A 22 -4.72 13.19 3.27
C PHE A 22 -5.98 14.05 3.47
N ASP A 23 -6.34 14.90 2.49
CA ASP A 23 -7.54 15.72 2.52
C ASP A 23 -8.84 14.96 2.21
N LEU A 24 -8.77 13.89 1.40
CA LEU A 24 -9.90 12.98 1.16
C LEU A 24 -10.20 12.11 2.38
N PHE A 25 -9.18 11.69 3.12
CA PHE A 25 -9.29 10.78 4.26
C PHE A 25 -8.85 11.46 5.57
N LYS A 26 -9.45 12.60 5.90
CA LYS A 26 -9.10 13.41 7.10
C LYS A 26 -9.22 12.65 8.42
N ALA A 27 -10.15 11.70 8.51
CA ALA A 27 -10.38 10.88 9.70
C ALA A 27 -9.41 9.69 9.84
N ALA A 28 -8.56 9.42 8.84
CA ALA A 28 -7.63 8.31 8.90
C ALA A 28 -6.38 8.67 9.73
N ARG A 29 -5.97 7.77 10.62
CA ARG A 29 -4.73 7.92 11.40
C ARG A 29 -3.52 7.86 10.45
N ARG A 30 -2.66 8.86 10.50
CA ARG A 30 -1.47 8.97 9.63
C ARG A 30 -0.22 8.55 10.41
N THR A 31 0.54 7.60 9.87
CA THR A 31 1.74 7.04 10.50
C THR A 31 2.92 7.07 9.52
N PRO A 32 4.00 7.84 9.80
CA PRO A 32 5.21 7.74 9.00
C PRO A 32 5.93 6.41 9.27
N VAL A 33 6.44 5.78 8.21
CA VAL A 33 7.29 4.57 8.26
C VAL A 33 8.59 4.81 7.51
N ALA A 34 9.69 4.19 7.95
CA ALA A 34 10.99 4.37 7.29
C ALA A 34 11.09 3.53 6.01
N SER A 35 10.40 2.38 5.96
CA SER A 35 10.45 1.42 4.87
C SER A 35 9.15 0.61 4.74
N PRO A 36 8.86 0.03 3.55
CA PRO A 36 7.76 -0.93 3.39
C PRO A 36 7.90 -2.18 4.28
N LYS A 37 9.12 -2.51 4.75
CA LYS A 37 9.38 -3.70 5.56
C LYS A 37 8.71 -3.64 6.94
N GLU A 38 8.47 -2.45 7.47
CA GLU A 38 7.69 -2.25 8.72
C GLU A 38 6.20 -2.62 8.56
N LEU A 39 5.72 -2.72 7.32
CA LEU A 39 4.34 -3.10 6.99
C LEU A 39 4.22 -4.52 6.45
N TYR A 40 5.34 -5.20 6.21
CA TYR A 40 5.33 -6.63 5.93
C TYR A 40 5.05 -7.38 7.23
N PHE A 41 3.77 -7.63 7.48
CA PHE A 41 3.37 -8.62 8.47
C PHE A 41 4.01 -9.96 8.08
N THR A 42 4.73 -10.57 9.01
CA THR A 42 5.00 -12.01 8.94
C THR A 42 3.65 -12.69 8.68
N PRO A 43 3.53 -13.63 7.72
CA PRO A 43 2.27 -14.33 7.47
C PRO A 43 1.94 -15.25 8.64
N SER A 44 1.47 -14.65 9.74
CA SER A 44 0.72 -15.32 10.78
C SER A 44 -0.60 -15.79 10.15
N GLY A 45 -1.08 -16.96 10.55
CA GLY A 45 -2.34 -17.51 10.04
C GLY A 45 -3.59 -16.77 10.54
N ALA A 46 -3.51 -15.48 10.83
CA ALA A 46 -4.54 -14.68 11.47
C ALA A 46 -5.38 -13.87 10.45
N PRO A 47 -6.66 -14.25 10.21
CA PRO A 47 -7.54 -13.55 9.25
C PRO A 47 -7.81 -12.07 9.59
N GLU A 48 -7.57 -11.70 10.86
CA GLU A 48 -7.72 -10.33 11.36
C GLU A 48 -6.68 -9.38 10.75
N GLU A 49 -5.45 -9.83 10.50
CA GLU A 49 -4.41 -8.99 9.91
C GLU A 49 -4.70 -8.68 8.44
N VAL A 50 -5.22 -9.65 7.69
CA VAL A 50 -5.74 -9.47 6.32
C VAL A 50 -6.91 -8.48 6.32
N SER A 51 -7.78 -8.56 7.33
CA SER A 51 -8.94 -7.67 7.49
C SER A 51 -8.54 -6.24 7.88
N ARG A 52 -7.48 -6.07 8.67
CA ARG A 52 -6.83 -4.77 8.95
C ARG A 52 -6.21 -4.18 7.68
N GLY A 53 -5.47 -4.99 6.92
CA GLY A 53 -4.85 -4.57 5.66
C GLY A 53 -5.83 -3.96 4.66
N LYS A 54 -7.06 -4.49 4.57
CA LYS A 54 -8.14 -3.95 3.72
C LYS A 54 -8.66 -2.55 4.13
N LYS A 55 -8.30 -2.07 5.32
CA LYS A 55 -8.66 -0.72 5.85
C LYS A 55 -7.48 0.24 5.90
N ALA A 56 -6.28 -0.24 5.57
CA ALA A 56 -5.05 0.53 5.56
C ALA A 56 -4.65 0.93 4.13
N LEU A 57 -4.10 2.12 3.97
CA LEU A 57 -3.48 2.60 2.74
C LEU A 57 -2.01 2.88 2.98
N PHE A 58 -1.13 2.46 2.06
CA PHE A 58 0.30 2.76 2.12
C PHE A 58 0.72 3.66 0.96
N LEU A 59 1.31 4.81 1.28
CA LEU A 59 1.76 5.82 0.33
C LEU A 59 3.29 5.83 0.28
N THR A 60 3.86 5.53 -0.88
CA THR A 60 5.31 5.47 -1.06
C THR A 60 5.72 5.96 -2.44
N VAL A 61 6.98 6.38 -2.57
CA VAL A 61 7.56 6.78 -3.86
C VAL A 61 8.14 5.56 -4.55
N ARG A 62 7.75 5.35 -5.81
CA ARG A 62 8.37 4.34 -6.66
C ARG A 62 9.81 4.76 -6.97
N LYS A 63 10.79 4.06 -6.38
CA LYS A 63 12.23 4.37 -6.53
C LYS A 63 12.89 3.78 -7.77
N THR A 64 12.21 2.88 -8.49
CA THR A 64 12.76 2.18 -9.67
C THR A 64 11.90 2.40 -10.91
N SER A 65 12.57 2.61 -12.05
CA SER A 65 11.96 2.71 -13.38
C SER A 65 11.49 1.36 -13.95
N PHE A 66 11.73 0.26 -13.23
CA PHE A 66 11.51 -1.10 -13.72
C PHE A 66 10.01 -1.41 -13.79
N ILE A 67 9.42 -1.26 -14.98
CA ILE A 67 8.15 -1.89 -15.34
C ILE A 67 8.51 -3.31 -15.76
N GLU A 68 8.43 -4.25 -14.80
CA GLU A 68 8.39 -5.67 -15.16
C GLU A 68 7.17 -5.90 -16.06
N LYS A 69 7.37 -6.67 -17.13
CA LYS A 69 6.24 -7.19 -17.89
C LYS A 69 5.46 -8.11 -16.95
N CYS A 70 4.22 -7.74 -16.63
CA CYS A 70 3.33 -8.64 -15.92
C CYS A 70 3.28 -9.98 -16.71
N PRO A 71 3.55 -11.13 -16.08
CA PRO A 71 3.52 -12.42 -16.78
C PRO A 71 2.11 -12.78 -17.31
N GLY A 72 1.06 -12.06 -16.88
CA GLY A 72 -0.31 -12.24 -17.34
C GLY A 72 -0.92 -11.03 -18.05
N THR A 73 -0.72 -10.88 -19.37
CA THR A 73 -1.66 -10.27 -20.34
C THR A 73 -1.12 -10.50 -21.76
N LYS A 74 -1.82 -11.17 -22.69
CA LYS A 74 -3.27 -11.21 -23.00
C LYS A 74 -3.89 -12.61 -22.88
N GLY A 75 -5.05 -12.70 -22.21
CA GLY A 75 -5.83 -13.95 -22.10
C GLY A 75 -5.54 -14.83 -20.88
N HIS A 76 -4.90 -14.29 -19.83
CA HIS A 76 -4.29 -15.10 -18.77
C HIS A 76 -5.10 -15.21 -17.48
N LEU A 77 -5.13 -16.43 -16.93
CA LEU A 77 -5.10 -16.66 -15.49
C LEU A 77 -3.84 -15.99 -14.92
N CYS A 78 -4.01 -15.08 -13.96
CA CYS A 78 -2.89 -14.38 -13.34
C CYS A 78 -2.85 -14.66 -11.84
N CYS A 79 -1.95 -15.57 -11.44
CA CYS A 79 -1.09 -15.52 -10.25
C CYS A 79 -0.49 -16.92 -10.06
N ASN A 80 0.78 -17.19 -10.42
CA ASN A 80 1.28 -18.58 -10.34
C ASN A 80 1.55 -19.08 -8.91
N TYR A 81 0.43 -19.50 -8.32
CA TYR A 81 0.13 -20.13 -7.04
C TYR A 81 -1.04 -21.17 -7.16
N PHE A 82 -1.60 -21.53 -8.34
CA PHE A 82 -1.05 -21.72 -9.69
C PHE A 82 -1.87 -20.99 -10.78
#